data_AF-A0A285PRJ3-F1
#
_entry.id   AF-A0A285PRJ3-F1
#
_cell.length_a   1.000
_cell.length_b   1.000
_cell.length_c   1.000
_cell.angle_alpha   90.00
_cell.angle_beta   90.00
_cell.angle_gamma   90.00
#
_symmetry.space_group_name_H-M   'P 1'
#
loop_
_entity.id
_entity.type
_entity.pdbx_description
1 polymer ?
#
loop_
_entity_poly.entity_id
_entity_poly.type
_entity_poly.pdbx_seq_one_letter_code
_entity_poly.pdbx_strand_id
1 'polypeptide(L)' 'MESKRDKFIRLAEKRMDNILKGIDLMGNLSNSNNYEYTQEDLNKIIRTLKSAVSDLEHKYNVAGGTKKFKL' A
#
# COMPACT_ATOMS: atom_id res chain seq x y z
N MET A 1 23.44 7.41 17.33
CA MET A 1 22.22 6.80 17.87
C MET A 1 21.07 7.23 16.96
N GLU A 2 20.27 6.30 16.43
CA GLU A 2 19.16 6.63 15.52
C GLU A 2 18.03 7.32 16.29
N SER A 3 17.49 8.45 15.81
CA SER A 3 16.32 9.09 16.43
C SER A 3 15.03 8.33 16.11
N LYS A 4 13.97 8.56 16.89
CA LYS A 4 12.64 8.00 16.60
C LYS A 4 12.14 8.40 15.21
N ARG A 5 12.48 9.62 14.75
CA ARG A 5 12.11 10.14 13.44
C ARG A 5 12.88 9.43 12.32
N ASP A 6 14.19 9.26 12.48
CA ASP A 6 15.03 8.57 11.48
C ASP A 6 14.59 7.11 11.33
N LYS A 7 14.31 6.44 12.46
CA LYS A 7 13.76 5.08 12.47
C LYS A 7 12.43 4.99 11.73
N PHE A 8 11.54 5.97 11.90
CA PHE A 8 10.28 6.02 11.18
C PHE A 8 10.50 6.18 9.67
N ILE A 9 11.32 7.15 9.25
CA ILE A 9 11.60 7.41 7.83
C ILE A 9 12.17 6.15 7.17
N ARG A 10 13.25 5.59 7.73
CA ARG A 10 13.90 4.40 7.18
C ARG A 10 12.95 3.21 7.05
N LEU A 11 12.07 3.00 8.03
CA LEU A 11 11.08 1.92 7.98
C LEU A 11 9.96 2.22 6.98
N ALA A 12 9.51 3.46 6.89
CA ALA A 12 8.45 3.87 5.96
C ALA A 12 8.92 3.74 4.51
N GLU A 13 10.10 4.27 4.18
CA GLU A 13 10.69 4.19 2.83
C GLU A 13 10.88 2.73 2.41
N LYS A 14 11.54 1.92 3.24
CA LYS A 14 11.76 0.50 2.94
C LYS A 14 10.45 -0.27 2.73
N ARG A 15 9.39 0.05 3.49
CA ARG A 15 8.08 -0.60 3.33
C ARG A 15 7.37 -0.12 2.08
N MET A 16 7.46 1.18 1.77
CA MET A 16 6.85 1.75 0.57
C MET A 16 7.48 1.16 -0.70
N ASP A 17 8.80 1.04 -0.75
CA ASP A 17 9.51 0.43 -1.88
C ASP A 17 9.02 -1.01 -2.15
N ASN A 18 8.82 -1.78 -1.09
CA ASN A 18 8.32 -3.16 -1.21
C ASN A 18 6.86 -3.19 -1.70
N ILE A 19 6.02 -2.26 -1.25
CA ILE A 19 4.62 -2.15 -1.69
C ILE A 19 4.58 -1.79 -3.18
N LEU A 20 5.36 -0.78 -3.62
CA LEU A 20 5.43 -0.37 -5.02
C LEU A 20 5.87 -1.51 -5.91
N LYS A 21 6.96 -2.21 -5.55
CA LYS A 21 7.41 -3.41 -6.27
C LYS A 21 6.33 -4.49 -6.35
N GLY A 22 5.59 -4.71 -5.26
CA GLY A 22 4.48 -5.67 -5.24
C GLY A 22 3.35 -5.27 -6.19
N ILE A 23 3.00 -3.99 -6.25
CA ILE A 23 1.99 -3.46 -7.18
C ILE A 23 2.45 -3.64 -8.63
N ASP A 24 3.71 -3.33 -8.95
CA ASP A 24 4.27 -3.51 -10.30
C ASP A 24 4.22 -4.99 -10.73
N LEU A 25 4.58 -5.91 -9.81
CA LEU A 25 4.48 -7.35 -10.06
C LEU A 25 3.04 -7.82 -10.30
N MET A 26 2.06 -7.26 -9.57
CA MET A 26 0.65 -7.53 -9.83
C MET A 26 0.21 -6.99 -11.19
N GLY A 27 0.74 -5.83 -11.62
CA GLY A 27 0.52 -5.28 -12.96
C GLY A 27 0.98 -6.23 -14.06
N ASN A 28 2.09 -6.94 -13.88
CA ASN A 28 2.59 -7.91 -14.84
C ASN A 28 1.65 -9.11 -15.07
N LEU A 29 0.75 -9.40 -14.11
CA LEU A 29 -0.26 -10.46 -14.27
C LEU A 29 -1.37 -10.08 -15.25
N SER A 30 -1.47 -8.82 -15.67
CA SER A 30 -2.39 -8.39 -16.72
C SER A 30 -1.98 -8.81 -18.14
N ASN A 31 -0.86 -9.53 -18.27
CA ASN A 31 -0.43 -10.07 -19.55
C ASN A 31 -1.17 -11.38 -19.87
N SER A 32 -2.24 -11.27 -20.66
CA SER A 32 -3.05 -12.41 -21.12
C SER A 32 -2.32 -13.42 -21.99
N ASN A 33 -1.13 -13.10 -22.52
CA ASN A 33 -0.33 -14.06 -23.28
C ASN A 33 0.38 -15.07 -22.37
N ASN A 34 0.64 -14.69 -21.11
CA ASN A 34 1.37 -15.51 -20.14
C ASN A 34 0.43 -16.16 -19.12
N TYR A 35 -0.77 -15.60 -18.93
CA TYR A 35 -1.69 -15.99 -17.86
C TYR A 35 -3.12 -16.03 -18.35
N GLU A 36 -3.87 -16.99 -17.82
CA GLU A 36 -5.32 -17.02 -17.90
C GLU A 36 -5.90 -16.43 -16.62
N TYR A 37 -6.75 -15.42 -16.76
CA TYR A 37 -7.45 -14.77 -15.65
C TYR A 37 -8.80 -14.29 -16.12
N THR A 38 -9.74 -14.17 -15.19
CA THR A 38 -11.02 -13.54 -15.45
C THR A 38 -10.99 -12.08 -15.03
N GLN A 39 -11.92 -11.29 -15.57
CA GLN A 39 -12.13 -9.92 -15.08
C GLN A 39 -12.50 -9.91 -13.59
N GLU A 40 -13.13 -10.98 -13.09
CA GLU A 40 -13.45 -11.13 -11.67
C GLU A 40 -12.20 -11.25 -10.79
N ASP A 41 -11.18 -11.98 -11.25
CA ASP A 41 -9.90 -12.11 -10.54
C ASP A 41 -9.20 -10.76 -10.41
N LEU A 42 -9.12 -10.01 -11.50
CA LEU A 42 -8.57 -8.65 -11.49
C LEU A 42 -9.36 -7.72 -10.55
N ASN A 43 -10.69 -7.80 -10.59
CA ASN A 43 -11.55 -7.00 -9.72
C ASN A 43 -11.35 -7.35 -8.24
N LYS A 44 -11.18 -8.63 -7.91
CA LYS A 44 -10.87 -9.08 -6.54
C LYS A 44 -9.54 -8.53 -6.06
N ILE A 45 -8.48 -8.59 -6.89
CA ILE A 45 -7.16 -8.04 -6.55
C ILE A 45 -7.28 -6.54 -6.23
N ILE A 46 -7.90 -5.76 -7.11
CA ILE A 46 -8.04 -4.31 -6.93
C ILE A 46 -8.89 -3.98 -5.70
N ARG A 47 -9.98 -4.71 -5.45
CA ARG A 47 -10.82 -4.51 -4.26
C ARG A 47 -10.04 -4.78 -2.97
N THR A 48 -9.27 -5.86 -2.93
CA THR A 48 -8.44 -6.19 -1.77
C THR A 48 -7.38 -5.12 -1.51
N LEU A 49 -6.70 -4.62 -2.55
CA LEU A 49 -5.74 -3.53 -2.43
C LEU A 49 -6.39 -2.24 -1.89
N LYS A 50 -7.55 -1.85 -2.43
CA LYS A 50 -8.29 -0.69 -1.96
C LYS A 50 -8.73 -0.83 -0.49
N SER A 51 -9.19 -2.01 -0.09
CA SER A 51 -9.55 -2.27 1.31
C SER A 51 -8.34 -2.13 2.23
N ALA A 52 -7.19 -2.67 1.85
CA ALA A 52 -5.97 -2.57 2.64
C ALA A 52 -5.49 -1.11 2.81
N VAL A 53 -5.61 -0.29 1.76
CA VAL A 53 -5.33 1.15 1.83
C VAL A 53 -6.33 1.86 2.75
N SER A 54 -7.62 1.56 2.61
CA SER A 54 -8.64 2.10 3.52
C SER A 54 -8.32 1.76 4.98
N ASP A 55 -7.98 0.51 5.29
CA ASP A 55 -7.64 0.11 6.67
C ASP A 55 -6.38 0.84 7.19
N LEU A 56 -5.42 1.13 6.32
CA LEU A 56 -4.24 1.92 6.65
C LEU A 56 -4.61 3.37 6.96
N GLU A 57 -5.45 3.99 6.13
CA GLU A 57 -5.97 5.35 6.35
C GLU A 57 -6.71 5.44 7.69
N HIS A 58 -7.57 4.46 7.99
CA HIS A 58 -8.27 4.39 9.27
C HIS A 58 -7.27 4.34 10.44
N LYS A 59 -6.22 3.52 10.36
CA LYS A 59 -5.19 3.45 11.41
C LYS A 59 -4.43 4.76 11.60
N TYR A 60 -4.19 5.50 10.51
CA TYR A 60 -3.58 6.84 10.61
C TYR A 60 -4.53 7.88 11.18
N ASN A 61 -5.84 7.76 10.91
CA ASN A 61 -6.87 8.68 11.39
C ASN A 61 -7.35 8.39 12.82
N VAL A 62 -7.22 7.15 13.31
CA VAL A 62 -7.58 6.77 14.69
C VAL A 62 -6.58 7.33 15.72
N ALA A 63 -5.39 7.75 15.28
CA ALA A 63 -4.41 8.45 16.11
C ALA A 63 -4.62 9.98 16.09
N GLY A 64 -5.77 10.45 16.59
CA GLY A 64 -5.90 11.82 17.11
C GLY A 64 -7.11 12.62 16.62
N GLY A 65 -7.99 12.97 17.56
CA GLY A 65 -8.90 14.08 17.39
C GLY A 65 -8.18 15.38 16.98
N THR A 66 -8.94 16.23 16.28
CA THR A 66 -8.62 17.59 15.87
C THR A 66 -7.44 17.78 14.90
N LYS A 67 -7.83 17.90 13.62
CA LYS A 67 -7.30 18.82 12.60
C LYS A 67 -6.11 19.68 13.04
N LYS A 68 -4.92 19.32 12.55
CA LYS A 68 -3.97 20.23 11.86
C LYS A 68 -2.78 19.39 11.38
N PHE A 69 -2.74 19.12 10.07
CA PHE A 69 -1.62 18.46 9.43
C PHE A 69 -0.54 19.51 9.11
N LYS A 70 0.69 19.28 9.61
CA LYS A 70 1.93 19.81 9.06
C LYS A 70 2.98 18.71 9.13
N LEU A 71 3.69 18.50 8.02
CA LEU A 71 4.97 17.79 7.99
C LEU A 71 6.06 18.68 8.59
#